data_AF-A0A2N2JP21-F1
#
_entry.id   AF-A0A2N2JP21-F1
#
_cell.length_a   1.000
_cell.length_b   1.000
_cell.length_c   1.000
_cell.angle_alpha   90.00
_cell.angle_beta   90.00
_cell.angle_gamma   90.00
#
_symmetry.space_group_name_H-M   'P 1'
#
loop_
_entity.id
_entity.type
_entity.pdbx_description
1 polymer ?
#
loop_
_entity_poly.entity_id
_entity_poly.type
_entity_poly.pdbx_seq_one_letter_code
_entity_poly.pdbx_strand_id
1 'polypeptide(L)'
;MTPEKVRIPSLQCPHCDFNNPDGTTSCFGCGEPLTDAVQRLITVRRRRQSVEAISLADLKALRARVRSLSEELRVRRAQQRTGRGPRVVTARVEVGTAPLAGADELAPNAGEV
;
A
#
# COMPACT_ATOMS: atom_id res chain seq x y z
N MET A 1 5.12 -22.62 6.27
CA MET A 1 3.85 -21.96 5.87
C MET A 1 3.13 -21.52 7.13
N THR A 2 3.23 -20.25 7.50
CA THR A 2 2.43 -19.71 8.63
C THR A 2 1.02 -19.44 8.14
N PRO A 3 -0.04 -19.81 8.88
CA PRO A 3 -1.39 -19.46 8.48
C PRO A 3 -1.49 -17.94 8.41
N GLU A 4 -1.82 -17.46 7.22
CA GLU A 4 -2.19 -16.08 6.98
C GLU A 4 -3.32 -15.73 7.95
N LYS A 5 -3.06 -14.82 8.90
CA LYS A 5 -4.08 -14.37 9.86
C LYS A 5 -5.22 -13.76 9.06
N VAL A 6 -6.29 -14.51 8.87
CA VAL A 6 -7.55 -14.02 8.32
C VAL A 6 -7.94 -12.81 9.16
N ARG A 7 -7.87 -11.62 8.58
CA ARG A 7 -8.37 -10.41 9.22
C ARG A 7 -9.89 -10.48 9.20
N ILE A 8 -10.47 -11.09 10.22
CA ILE A 8 -11.92 -11.06 10.44
C ILE A 8 -12.26 -9.62 10.80
N PRO A 9 -13.09 -8.91 10.01
CA PRO A 9 -13.52 -7.57 10.39
C PRO A 9 -14.24 -7.65 11.74
N SER A 10 -14.01 -6.65 12.59
CA SER A 10 -14.60 -6.60 13.92
C SER A 10 -15.89 -5.76 13.92
N LEU A 11 -16.90 -6.27 14.59
CA LEU A 11 -18.19 -5.67 14.87
C LEU A 11 -18.21 -5.12 16.30
N GLN A 12 -18.36 -3.82 16.47
CA GLN A 12 -18.46 -3.21 17.80
C GLN A 12 -19.88 -3.36 18.35
N CYS A 13 -20.01 -3.88 19.57
CA CYS A 13 -21.29 -4.03 20.26
C CYS A 13 -21.88 -2.66 20.60
N PRO A 14 -23.16 -2.38 20.29
CA PRO A 14 -23.77 -1.08 20.58
C PRO A 14 -24.15 -0.90 22.06
N HIS A 15 -24.10 -1.96 22.86
CA HIS A 15 -24.48 -1.93 24.28
C HIS A 15 -23.29 -1.71 25.21
N CYS A 16 -22.12 -2.27 24.88
CA CYS A 16 -20.94 -2.23 25.75
C CYS A 16 -19.64 -1.88 25.03
N ASP A 17 -19.71 -1.47 23.76
CA ASP A 17 -18.56 -1.09 22.92
C ASP A 17 -17.50 -2.17 22.69
N PHE A 18 -17.76 -3.43 23.09
CA PHE A 18 -16.85 -4.56 22.89
C PHE A 18 -16.71 -4.93 21.41
N ASN A 19 -15.49 -5.21 20.94
CA ASN A 19 -15.22 -5.64 19.57
C ASN A 19 -15.40 -7.16 19.44
N ASN A 20 -16.48 -7.56 18.77
CA ASN A 20 -16.77 -8.95 18.45
C ASN A 20 -16.27 -9.26 17.03
N PRO A 21 -15.87 -10.51 16.74
CA PRO A 21 -15.62 -10.91 15.35
C PRO A 21 -16.92 -10.90 14.53
N ASP A 22 -16.82 -10.67 13.23
CA ASP A 22 -17.97 -10.76 12.32
C ASP A 22 -18.68 -12.13 12.44
N GLY A 23 -20.01 -12.10 12.32
CA GLY A 23 -20.85 -13.30 12.36
C GLY A 23 -21.20 -13.81 13.76
N THR A 24 -20.74 -13.17 14.84
CA THR A 24 -21.24 -13.49 16.19
C THR A 24 -22.71 -13.13 16.35
N THR A 25 -23.48 -14.07 16.89
CA THR A 25 -24.90 -13.92 17.20
C THR A 25 -25.16 -13.33 18.58
N SER A 26 -24.13 -13.21 19.43
CA SER A 26 -24.17 -12.59 20.74
C SER A 26 -22.84 -11.91 21.07
N CYS A 27 -22.88 -10.90 21.94
CA CYS A 27 -21.69 -10.18 22.35
C CYS A 27 -20.88 -10.96 23.39
N PHE A 28 -19.58 -11.12 23.18
CA PHE A 28 -18.67 -11.73 24.14
C PHE A 28 -18.37 -10.86 25.37
N GLY A 29 -18.66 -9.56 25.31
CA GLY A 29 -18.48 -8.63 26.43
C GLY A 29 -19.67 -8.59 27.39
N CYS A 30 -20.89 -8.44 26.85
CA CYS A 30 -22.10 -8.25 27.66
C CYS A 30 -23.17 -9.34 27.50
N GLY A 31 -22.98 -10.32 26.61
CA GLY A 31 -23.92 -11.42 26.37
C GLY A 31 -25.13 -11.07 25.49
N GLU A 32 -25.35 -9.80 25.17
CA GLU A 32 -26.53 -9.34 24.43
C GLU A 32 -26.58 -9.93 23.01
N PRO A 33 -27.76 -10.36 22.50
CA PRO A 33 -27.89 -10.92 21.16
C PRO A 33 -27.59 -9.87 20.07
N LEU A 34 -26.72 -10.25 19.15
CA LEU A 34 -26.35 -9.51 17.94
C LEU A 34 -27.12 -10.09 16.74
N THR A 35 -28.44 -9.97 16.78
CA THR A 35 -29.33 -10.46 15.71
C THR A 35 -29.01 -9.81 14.36
N ASP A 36 -29.48 -10.39 13.26
CA ASP A 36 -29.33 -9.83 11.91
C ASP A 36 -29.80 -8.37 11.82
N ALA A 37 -30.85 -7.99 12.57
CA ALA A 37 -31.33 -6.61 12.63
C ALA A 37 -30.31 -5.68 13.31
N VAL A 38 -29.70 -6.12 14.42
CA VAL A 38 -28.64 -5.39 15.13
C VAL A 38 -27.39 -5.28 14.26
N GLN A 39 -27.00 -6.33 13.56
CA GLN A 39 -25.87 -6.29 12.61
C GLN A 39 -26.10 -5.32 11.45
N ARG A 40 -27.33 -5.26 10.90
CA ARG A 40 -27.72 -4.25 9.91
C ARG A 40 -27.62 -2.83 10.47
N LEU A 41 -28.10 -2.60 11.69
CA LEU A 41 -27.99 -1.30 12.35
C LEU A 41 -26.54 -0.86 12.55
N ILE A 42 -25.66 -1.78 13.00
CA ILE A 42 -24.23 -1.48 13.15
C ILE A 42 -23.59 -1.15 11.81
N THR A 43 -23.94 -1.87 10.75
CA THR A 43 -23.46 -1.58 9.38
C THR A 43 -23.88 -0.19 8.90
N VAL A 44 -25.16 0.17 9.10
CA VAL A 44 -25.68 1.49 8.76
C VAL A 44 -24.97 2.58 9.56
N ARG A 45 -24.77 2.37 10.87
CA ARG A 45 -24.04 3.30 11.74
C ARG A 45 -22.61 3.51 11.28
N ARG A 46 -21.89 2.44 10.93
CA ARG A 46 -20.51 2.50 10.43
C ARG A 46 -20.43 3.27 9.12
N ARG A 47 -21.34 3.01 8.17
CA ARG A 47 -21.43 3.78 6.92
C ARG A 47 -21.66 5.26 7.19
N ARG A 48 -22.58 5.59 8.09
CA ARG A 48 -22.86 6.97 8.48
C ARG A 48 -21.62 7.65 9.10
N GLN A 49 -20.94 6.98 10.04
CA GLN A 49 -19.69 7.50 10.62
C GLN A 49 -18.61 7.71 9.56
N SER A 50 -18.47 6.81 8.59
CA SER A 50 -17.53 7.00 7.47
C SER A 50 -17.90 8.21 6.61
N VAL A 51 -19.18 8.49 6.42
CA VAL A 51 -19.64 9.68 5.69
C VAL A 51 -19.40 10.96 6.52
N GLU A 52 -19.69 10.94 7.82
CA GLU A 52 -19.45 12.07 8.73
C GLU A 52 -17.95 12.37 8.89
N ALA A 53 -17.09 11.35 8.83
CA ALA A 53 -15.64 11.50 8.88
C ALA A 53 -15.08 12.18 7.61
N ILE A 54 -15.81 12.18 6.49
CA ILE A 54 -15.39 12.91 5.29
C ILE A 54 -15.76 14.38 5.48
N SER A 55 -14.76 15.22 5.72
CA SER A 55 -15.02 16.64 5.89
C SER A 55 -15.23 17.34 4.54
N LEU A 56 -15.97 18.46 4.56
CA LEU A 56 -16.06 19.36 3.40
C LEU A 56 -14.67 19.86 2.96
N ALA A 57 -13.71 19.97 3.89
CA ALA A 57 -12.33 20.35 3.60
C ALA A 57 -11.63 19.27 2.77
N ASP A 58 -11.79 17.99 3.12
CA ASP A 58 -11.22 16.86 2.38
C ASP A 58 -11.73 16.81 0.95
N LEU A 59 -13.04 17.01 0.75
CA LEU A 59 -13.64 17.06 -0.58
C LEU A 59 -13.13 18.23 -1.42
N LYS A 60 -12.94 19.41 -0.81
CA LYS A 60 -12.34 20.58 -1.47
C LYS A 60 -10.89 20.33 -1.86
N ALA A 61 -10.10 19.76 -0.95
CA ALA A 61 -8.70 19.43 -1.19
C ALA A 61 -8.55 18.41 -2.33
N LEU A 62 -9.37 17.35 -2.32
CA LEU A 62 -9.37 16.35 -3.38
C LEU A 62 -9.75 16.96 -4.73
N ARG A 63 -10.79 17.81 -4.77
CA ARG A 63 -11.19 18.54 -5.99
C ARG A 63 -10.09 19.44 -6.53
N ALA A 64 -9.37 20.15 -5.66
CA ALA A 64 -8.24 20.98 -6.05
C ALA A 64 -7.10 20.14 -6.64
N ARG A 65 -6.79 18.99 -6.02
CA ARG A 65 -5.76 18.05 -6.51
C ARG A 65 -6.10 17.48 -7.88
N VAL A 66 -7.35 17.10 -8.12
CA VAL A 66 -7.81 16.64 -9.44
C VAL A 66 -7.62 17.73 -10.50
N ARG A 67 -7.96 18.99 -10.19
CA ARG A 67 -7.75 20.11 -11.12
C ARG A 67 -6.27 20.31 -11.45
N SER A 68 -5.41 20.32 -10.43
CA SER A 68 -3.97 20.48 -10.61
C SER A 68 -3.35 19.37 -11.47
N LEU A 69 -3.68 18.10 -11.18
CA LEU A 69 -3.20 16.97 -11.98
C LEU A 69 -3.72 17.02 -13.42
N SER A 70 -4.97 17.45 -13.62
CA SER A 70 -5.53 17.59 -14.96
C SER A 70 -4.75 18.62 -15.78
N GLU A 71 -4.38 19.75 -15.17
CA GLU A 71 -3.58 20.77 -15.83
C GLU A 71 -2.15 20.31 -16.09
N GLU A 72 -1.52 19.63 -15.13
CA GLU A 72 -0.18 19.05 -15.31
C GLU A 72 -0.15 18.08 -16.50
N LEU A 73 -1.16 17.22 -16.62
CA LEU A 73 -1.30 16.31 -17.77
C LEU A 73 -1.52 17.06 -19.08
N ARG A 74 -2.29 18.15 -19.08
CA ARG A 74 -2.50 19.01 -20.26
C ARG A 74 -1.17 19.61 -20.73
N VAL A 75 -0.41 20.20 -19.81
CA VAL A 75 0.90 20.80 -20.10
C VAL A 75 1.90 19.76 -20.60
N ARG A 76 2.00 18.60 -19.92
CA ARG A 76 2.88 17.49 -20.33
C ARG A 76 2.58 17.03 -21.76
N ARG A 77 1.30 16.87 -22.11
CA ARG A 77 0.88 16.50 -23.48
C ARG A 77 1.24 17.57 -24.51
N ALA A 78 1.10 18.85 -24.17
CA ALA A 78 1.50 19.95 -25.06
C ALA A 78 3.02 20.00 -25.28
N GLN A 79 3.82 19.76 -24.25
CA GLN A 79 5.29 19.68 -24.35
C GLN A 79 5.75 18.52 -25.23
N GLN A 80 5.11 17.35 -25.10
CA GLN A 80 5.40 16.19 -25.95
C GLN A 80 5.07 16.47 -27.43
N ARG A 81 3.94 17.14 -27.71
CA ARG A 81 3.55 17.52 -29.08
C ARG A 81 4.49 18.53 -29.74
N THR A 82 5.14 19.38 -28.95
CA THR A 82 6.05 20.43 -29.45
C THR A 82 7.51 19.97 -29.50
N GLY A 83 7.80 18.69 -29.20
CA GLY A 83 9.18 18.17 -29.13
C GLY A 83 9.99 18.77 -27.97
N ARG A 84 9.34 19.49 -27.05
CA ARG A 84 9.92 20.24 -25.93
C ARG A 84 9.75 19.50 -24.60
N GLY A 85 9.75 18.17 -24.65
CA GLY A 85 9.78 17.31 -23.47
C GLY A 85 11.20 17.11 -22.96
N PRO A 86 11.39 16.68 -21.70
CA PRO A 86 12.70 16.28 -21.21
C PRO A 86 13.24 15.16 -22.12
N ARG A 87 14.43 15.37 -22.69
CA ARG A 87 15.15 14.31 -23.41
C ARG A 87 15.47 13.23 -22.39
N VAL A 88 14.81 12.09 -22.50
CA VAL A 88 15.19 10.89 -21.74
C VAL A 88 16.51 10.39 -22.35
N VAL A 89 17.62 10.81 -21.75
CA VAL A 89 18.93 10.27 -22.08
C VAL A 89 19.10 9.00 -21.27
N THR A 90 18.92 7.85 -21.92
CA THR A 90 19.27 6.56 -21.31
C THR A 90 20.79 6.47 -21.28
N ALA A 91 21.40 6.74 -20.14
CA ALA A 91 22.81 6.43 -19.93
C ALA A 91 22.97 4.90 -19.89
N ARG A 92 23.76 4.34 -20.82
CA ARG A 92 24.19 2.96 -20.72
C ARG A 92 25.26 2.90 -19.63
N VAL A 93 24.92 2.29 -18.50
CA VAL A 93 25.90 2.03 -17.43
C VAL A 93 26.72 0.82 -17.87
N GLU A 94 27.95 1.06 -18.34
CA GLU A 94 28.92 -0.01 -18.54
C GLU A 94 29.51 -0.37 -17.18
N VAL A 95 29.10 -1.53 -16.65
CA VAL A 95 29.69 -2.10 -15.45
C VAL A 95 31.05 -2.68 -15.85
N GLY A 96 32.11 -1.90 -15.64
CA GLY A 96 33.48 -2.36 -15.84
C GLY A 96 33.84 -3.43 -14.82
N THR A 97 34.06 -4.66 -15.26
CA THR A 97 34.71 -5.69 -14.45
C THR A 97 36.20 -5.40 -14.41
N ALA A 98 36.69 -4.85 -13.29
CA ALA A 98 38.12 -4.72 -13.05
C ALA A 98 38.78 -6.12 -13.04
N PRO A 99 39.96 -6.32 -13.66
CA PRO A 99 40.66 -7.59 -13.56
C PRO A 99 41.22 -7.74 -12.14
N LEU A 100 40.96 -8.90 -11.53
CA LEU A 100 41.64 -9.31 -10.30
C LEU A 100 43.13 -9.47 -10.61
N ALA A 101 43.94 -8.51 -10.18
CA ALA A 101 45.38 -8.64 -10.17
C ALA A 101 45.80 -9.60 -9.05
N GLY A 102 46.62 -10.60 -9.40
CA GLY A 102 47.45 -11.33 -8.44
C GLY A 102 47.05 -12.78 -8.19
N ALA A 103 47.55 -13.68 -9.04
CA ALA A 103 47.85 -15.06 -8.66
C ALA A 103 48.99 -15.54 -9.57
N ASP A 104 50.20 -15.05 -9.28
CA ASP A 104 51.43 -15.52 -9.92
C ASP A 104 52.08 -16.61 -9.06
N GLU A 105 52.54 -17.64 -9.78
CA GLU A 105 53.59 -18.62 -9.45
C GLU A 105 53.65 -19.31 -8.08
N LEU A 106 53.35 -20.62 -8.05
CA LEU A 106 54.24 -21.60 -7.40
C LEU A 106 54.65 -22.67 -8.42
N ALA A 107 55.91 -22.60 -8.84
CA ALA A 107 56.60 -23.56 -9.70
C ALA A 107 56.79 -24.94 -9.03
N PRO A 108 57.02 -26.02 -9.81
CA PRO A 108 57.26 -27.37 -9.30
C PRO A 108 58.73 -27.54 -8.87
N ASN A 109 58.96 -28.16 -7.71
CA ASN A 109 60.31 -28.59 -7.29
C ASN A 109 60.71 -29.88 -8.02
N ALA A 110 61.86 -29.84 -8.69
CA ALA A 110 62.62 -31.01 -9.13
C ALA A 110 63.77 -31.27 -8.13
N GLY A 111 64.02 -32.54 -7.80
CA GLY A 111 65.25 -32.94 -7.10
C GLY A 111 65.16 -34.29 -6.34
N GLU A 112 65.80 -35.29 -6.92
CA GLU A 112 66.09 -36.69 -6.52
C GLU A 112 66.44 -37.00 -5.04
N VAL A 113 66.06 -38.20 -4.56
CA VAL A 113 66.95 -39.37 -4.30
C VAL A 113 66.16 -40.67 -4.46
#